data_AF-A0A955AXY4-F1
#
_entry.id   AF-A0A955AXY4-F1
#
_cell.length_a   1.000
_cell.length_b   1.000
_cell.length_c   1.000
_cell.angle_alpha   90.00
_cell.angle_beta   90.00
_cell.angle_gamma   90.00
#
_symmetry.space_group_name_H-M   'P 1'
#
loop_
_entity.id
_entity.type
_entity.pdbx_description
1 polymer ?
#
loop_
_entity_poly.entity_id
_entity_poly.type
_entity_poly.pdbx_seq_one_letter_code
_entity_poly.pdbx_strand_id
1 'polypeptide(L)'
;MATRIPLSKSEEEARSLQRRLDMSTAEIGLTVRTTNCLEEKGIFTVRDLLNCTRDDLLGISNFGEKTLEEVYLALEQIGFHRDHRKPK
;
A
#
# COMPACT_ATOMS: atom_id res chain seq x y z
N MET A 1 33.34 12.95 -18.54
CA MET A 1 31.91 13.34 -18.59
C MET A 1 31.17 12.64 -17.47
N ALA A 2 31.40 13.03 -16.22
CA ALA A 2 30.71 12.45 -15.06
C ALA A 2 29.89 13.55 -14.40
N THR A 3 28.62 13.65 -14.76
CA THR A 3 27.70 14.55 -14.08
C THR A 3 27.46 13.99 -12.69
N ARG A 4 28.30 14.39 -11.73
CA ARG A 4 28.07 14.19 -10.29
C ARG A 4 26.93 15.14 -9.90
N ILE A 5 25.71 14.78 -10.26
CA ILE A 5 24.52 15.40 -9.67
C ILE A 5 24.39 14.74 -8.30
N PRO A 6 24.57 15.47 -7.19
CA PRO A 6 24.19 14.96 -5.90
C PRO A 6 22.67 14.75 -5.96
N LEU A 7 22.23 13.49 -5.89
CA LEU A 7 20.83 13.17 -5.71
C LEU A 7 20.36 13.92 -4.48
N SER A 8 19.38 14.80 -4.66
CA SER A 8 18.79 15.54 -3.56
C SER A 8 18.25 14.52 -2.56
N LYS A 9 18.39 14.77 -1.26
CA LYS A 9 17.88 13.91 -0.18
C LYS A 9 16.42 13.47 -0.41
N SER A 10 15.63 14.36 -1.03
CA SER A 10 14.24 14.11 -1.43
C SER A 10 14.08 13.01 -2.51
N GLU A 11 15.03 12.88 -3.45
CA GLU A 11 14.99 11.85 -4.49
C GLU A 11 15.36 10.47 -3.95
N GLU A 12 16.21 10.39 -2.93
CA GLU A 12 16.55 9.14 -2.24
C GLU A 12 15.36 8.63 -1.42
N GLU A 13 14.68 9.53 -0.70
CA GLU A 13 13.44 9.24 0.01
C GLU A 13 12.34 8.78 -0.94
N ALA A 14 12.17 9.46 -2.09
CA ALA A 14 11.21 9.06 -3.11
C ALA A 14 11.52 7.67 -3.69
N ARG A 15 12.79 7.34 -3.89
CA ARG A 15 13.23 6.01 -4.37
C ARG A 15 12.97 4.92 -3.32
N SER A 16 13.22 5.23 -2.06
CA SER A 16 12.92 4.34 -0.93
C SER A 16 11.42 4.10 -0.80
N LEU A 17 10.62 5.16 -0.94
CA LEU A 17 9.16 5.09 -0.95
C LEU A 17 8.65 4.27 -2.13
N GLN A 18 9.16 4.50 -3.34
CA GLN A 18 8.79 3.73 -4.53
C GLN A 18 9.02 2.24 -4.33
N ARG A 19 10.19 1.84 -3.81
CA ARG A 19 10.44 0.42 -3.51
C ARG A 19 9.42 -0.17 -2.56
N ARG A 20 9.00 0.59 -1.55
CA ARG A 20 7.96 0.16 -0.59
C ARG A 20 6.56 0.13 -1.21
N LEU A 21 6.27 0.99 -2.19
CA LEU A 21 5.02 0.97 -2.95
C LEU A 21 4.94 -0.22 -3.91
N ASP A 22 6.09 -0.64 -4.45
CA ASP A 22 6.19 -1.74 -5.40
C ASP A 22 6.18 -3.12 -4.73
N MET A 23 6.24 -3.17 -3.38
CA MET A 23 6.04 -4.40 -2.62
C MET A 23 4.64 -4.97 -2.85
N SER A 24 4.57 -6.30 -2.92
CA SER A 24 3.30 -7.00 -3.08
C SER A 24 2.52 -7.07 -1.77
N THR A 25 1.19 -7.12 -1.86
CA THR A 25 0.27 -7.40 -0.74
C THR A 25 0.62 -8.71 -0.01
N ALA A 26 1.24 -9.66 -0.70
CA ALA A 26 1.75 -10.91 -0.11
C ALA A 26 3.05 -10.71 0.70
N GLU A 27 3.91 -9.75 0.35
CA GLU A 27 5.17 -9.49 1.04
C GLU A 27 5.00 -8.69 2.33
N ILE A 28 3.94 -7.89 2.41
CA ILE A 28 3.66 -7.02 3.57
C ILE A 28 3.01 -7.75 4.75
N GLY A 29 2.85 -9.07 4.65
CA GLY A 29 2.41 -9.92 5.76
C GLY A 29 0.90 -9.92 5.97
N LEU A 30 0.10 -9.66 4.92
CA LEU A 30 -1.35 -9.80 4.99
C LEU A 30 -1.76 -11.27 5.10
N THR A 31 -2.90 -11.52 5.72
CA THR A 31 -3.46 -12.87 5.77
C THR A 31 -3.85 -13.32 4.37
N VAL A 32 -3.73 -14.63 4.09
CA VAL A 32 -4.11 -15.25 2.80
C VAL A 32 -5.53 -14.84 2.36
N ARG A 33 -6.43 -14.62 3.32
CA ARG A 33 -7.80 -14.15 3.03
C ARG A 33 -7.80 -12.73 2.50
N THR A 34 -7.10 -11.83 3.18
CA THR A 34 -6.98 -10.43 2.78
C THR A 34 -6.27 -10.30 1.43
N THR A 35 -5.16 -11.03 1.20
CA THR A 35 -4.48 -11.06 -0.10
C THR A 35 -5.40 -11.55 -1.22
N ASN A 36 -6.07 -12.69 -1.06
CA ASN A 36 -6.97 -13.21 -2.09
C ASN A 36 -8.11 -12.23 -2.44
N CYS A 37 -8.67 -11.53 -1.45
CA CYS A 37 -9.72 -10.54 -1.71
C CYS A 37 -9.20 -9.31 -2.47
N LEU A 38 -7.97 -8.89 -2.18
CA LEU A 38 -7.31 -7.80 -2.89
C LEU A 38 -6.96 -8.20 -4.32
N GLU A 39 -6.40 -9.40 -4.52
CA GLU A 39 -6.06 -9.95 -5.83
C GLU A 39 -7.29 -10.09 -6.75
N GLU A 40 -8.44 -10.46 -6.21
CA GLU A 40 -9.70 -10.56 -6.96
C GLU A 40 -10.19 -9.20 -7.50
N LYS A 41 -9.85 -8.10 -6.80
CA LYS A 41 -10.04 -6.72 -7.27
C LYS A 41 -8.94 -6.23 -8.23
N GLY A 42 -7.90 -7.02 -8.44
CA GLY A 42 -6.70 -6.62 -9.18
C GLY A 42 -5.69 -5.80 -8.37
N ILE A 43 -5.74 -5.88 -7.03
CA ILE A 43 -4.84 -5.19 -6.11
C ILE A 43 -3.73 -6.15 -5.68
N PHE A 44 -2.59 -6.10 -6.36
CA PHE A 44 -1.44 -6.98 -6.08
C PHE A 44 -0.32 -6.28 -5.32
N THR A 45 -0.30 -4.94 -5.32
CA THR A 45 0.77 -4.12 -4.77
C THR A 45 0.28 -3.12 -3.73
N VAL A 46 1.19 -2.65 -2.88
CA VAL A 46 0.95 -1.55 -1.93
C VAL A 46 0.50 -0.28 -2.67
N ARG A 47 1.05 -0.04 -3.87
CA ARG A 47 0.65 1.07 -4.74
C ARG A 47 -0.83 1.01 -5.10
N ASP A 48 -1.29 -0.15 -5.58
CA ASP A 48 -2.69 -0.32 -5.98
C ASP A 48 -3.61 -0.16 -4.78
N LEU A 49 -3.21 -0.73 -3.64
CA LEU A 49 -3.93 -0.64 -2.38
C LEU A 49 -4.09 0.81 -1.89
N LEU A 50 -3.03 1.62 -2.02
CA LEU A 50 -3.07 3.05 -1.69
C LEU A 50 -3.94 3.86 -2.65
N ASN A 51 -4.10 3.38 -3.89
CA ASN A 51 -4.95 4.00 -4.90
C ASN A 51 -6.44 3.66 -4.70
N CYS A 52 -6.78 2.53 -4.06
CA CYS A 52 -8.15 2.12 -3.74
C CYS A 52 -8.68 2.81 -2.49
N THR A 53 -9.90 3.34 -2.51
CA THR A 53 -10.48 4.02 -1.33
C THR A 53 -10.99 3.04 -0.28
N ARG A 54 -11.26 3.54 0.94
CA ARG A 54 -11.91 2.74 1.99
C ARG A 54 -13.23 2.14 1.51
N ASP A 55 -14.01 2.92 0.78
CA ASP A 55 -15.31 2.50 0.23
C ASP A 55 -15.13 1.38 -0.81
N ASP A 56 -14.13 1.52 -1.70
CA ASP A 56 -13.81 0.48 -2.69
C ASP A 56 -13.42 -0.85 -2.03
N LEU A 57 -12.69 -0.79 -0.91
CA LEU A 57 -12.27 -1.94 -0.14
C LEU A 57 -13.43 -2.57 0.64
N LEU A 58 -14.26 -1.76 1.30
CA LEU A 58 -15.46 -2.22 2.01
C LEU A 58 -16.55 -2.76 1.05
N GLY A 59 -16.54 -2.34 -0.21
CA GLY A 59 -17.40 -2.88 -1.26
C GLY A 59 -16.97 -4.26 -1.78
N ILE A 60 -15.82 -4.80 -1.36
CA ILE A 60 -15.36 -6.13 -1.76
C ILE A 60 -16.13 -7.19 -0.97
N SER A 61 -16.75 -8.13 -1.69
CA SER A 61 -17.39 -9.29 -1.06
C SER A 61 -16.34 -10.08 -0.27
N ASN A 62 -16.59 -10.32 1.02
CA ASN A 62 -15.66 -10.91 2.01
C ASN A 62 -14.62 -9.95 2.63
N PHE A 63 -14.76 -8.65 2.40
CA PHE A 63 -13.93 -7.63 3.03
C PHE A 63 -14.70 -6.96 4.16
N GLY A 64 -14.17 -7.04 5.38
CA GLY A 64 -14.79 -6.45 6.56
C GLY A 64 -13.86 -5.48 7.26
N GLU A 65 -14.32 -4.93 8.38
CA GLU A 65 -13.51 -4.04 9.22
C GLU A 65 -12.19 -4.70 9.65
N LYS A 66 -12.19 -6.00 9.96
CA LYS A 66 -10.98 -6.73 10.33
C LYS A 66 -9.93 -6.81 9.22
N THR A 67 -10.33 -7.23 8.01
CA THR A 67 -9.37 -7.32 6.88
C THR A 67 -8.91 -5.93 6.46
N LEU A 68 -9.78 -4.94 6.53
CA LEU A 68 -9.43 -3.54 6.31
C LEU A 68 -8.40 -3.04 7.33
N GLU A 69 -8.57 -3.37 8.60
CA GLU A 69 -7.63 -3.00 9.66
C GLU A 69 -6.27 -3.71 9.51
N GLU A 70 -6.25 -4.98 9.13
CA GLU A 70 -5.00 -5.70 8.77
C GLU A 70 -4.23 -4.98 7.66
N VAL A 71 -4.95 -4.54 6.62
CA VAL A 71 -4.39 -3.76 5.52
C VAL A 71 -3.77 -2.46 6.00
N TYR A 72 -4.48 -1.70 6.82
CA TYR A 72 -3.96 -0.45 7.36
C TYR A 72 -2.76 -0.68 8.27
N LEU A 73 -2.81 -1.70 9.12
CA LEU A 73 -1.71 -2.06 10.00
C LEU A 73 -0.45 -2.40 9.19
N ALA A 74 -0.59 -3.21 8.12
CA ALA A 74 0.52 -3.54 7.23
C ALA A 74 1.09 -2.30 6.53
N LEU A 75 0.23 -1.39 6.06
CA LEU A 75 0.66 -0.10 5.51
C LEU A 75 1.44 0.73 6.54
N GLU A 76 0.96 0.81 7.78
CA GLU A 76 1.63 1.52 8.87
C GLU A 76 2.99 0.90 9.21
N GLN A 77 3.11 -0.44 9.23
CA GLN A 77 4.37 -1.15 9.46
C GLN A 77 5.43 -0.80 8.42
N ILE A 78 5.02 -0.64 7.17
CA ILE A 78 5.91 -0.23 6.10
C ILE A 78 6.28 1.24 6.27
N GLY A 79 5.41 2.04 6.89
CA GLY A 79 5.57 3.47 7.16
C GLY A 79 4.68 4.35 6.27
N PHE A 80 3.54 3.83 5.81
CA PHE A 80 2.49 4.57 5.14
C PHE A 80 1.33 4.76 6.11
N HIS A 81 1.17 5.96 6.65
CA HIS A 81 0.00 6.30 7.44
C HIS A 81 -1.12 6.77 6.52
N ARG A 82 -2.19 5.98 6.46
CA ARG A 82 -3.41 6.36 5.74
C ARG A 82 -4.40 6.89 6.75
N ASP A 83 -4.53 8.22 6.81
CA ASP A 83 -5.51 8.84 7.68
C ASP A 83 -6.92 8.45 7.20
N HIS A 84 -7.57 7.58 7.96
CA HIS A 84 -8.92 7.05 7.73
C HIS A 84 -10.01 8.15 7.66
N ARG A 85 -9.66 9.40 7.96
CA ARG A 85 -10.57 10.55 8.04
C ARG A 85 -10.63 11.39 6.79
N LYS A 86 -9.77 11.15 5.78
CA LYS A 86 -9.82 11.91 4.53
C LYS A 86 -10.50 11.08 3.43
N PRO A 87 -11.81 11.27 3.21
CA PRO A 87 -12.39 10.89 1.92
C PRO A 87 -11.66 11.68 0.82
N LYS A 88 -11.26 10.99 -0.24
CA LYS A 88 -10.75 11.59 -1.47
C LYS A 88 -11.94 11.92 -2.36
#